data_AF-A0A7X8DJX7-F1
#
_entry.id   AF-A0A7X8DJX7-F1
#
_cell.length_a   1.000
_cell.length_b   1.000
_cell.length_c   1.000
_cell.angle_alpha   90.00
_cell.angle_beta   90.00
_cell.angle_gamma   90.00
#
_symmetry.space_group_name_H-M   'P 1'
#
loop_
_entity.id
_entity.type
_entity.pdbx_description
1 polymer ?
#
loop_
_entity_poly.entity_id
_entity_poly.type
_entity_poly.pdbx_seq_one_letter_code
_entity_poly.pdbx_strand_id
1 'polypeptide(L)' 'MRGFFGKLFGSYSERELKRIESMVDSIEALDRDMQNLSDQELQSKTMEFKDRLNNGESIDDILVEAYAVVREASSRVL' A
#
# COMPACT_ATOMS: atom_id res chain seq x y z
N MET A 1 0.73 23.94 27.48
CA MET A 1 2.19 23.74 27.56
C MET A 1 2.51 22.29 27.23
N ARG A 2 3.09 22.00 26.06
CA ARG A 2 3.53 20.64 25.68
C ARG A 2 4.78 20.31 26.51
N GLY A 3 4.61 19.49 27.55
CA GLY A 3 5.72 19.03 28.40
C GLY A 3 6.70 18.12 27.64
N PHE A 4 7.91 17.96 28.18
CA PHE A 4 9.01 17.18 27.60
C PHE A 4 8.59 15.76 27.15
N PHE A 5 7.67 15.12 27.88
CA PHE A 5 7.10 13.81 27.53
C PHE A 5 6.25 13.81 26.25
N GLY A 6 5.50 14.89 25.96
CA GLY A 6 4.71 15.00 24.73
C GLY A 6 5.55 15.27 23.47
N LYS A 7 6.81 15.69 23.63
CA LYS A 7 7.79 15.78 22.53
C LYS A 7 8.50 14.45 22.28
N LEU A 8 8.72 13.64 23.33
CA LEU A 8 9.40 12.35 23.23
C LEU A 8 8.51 11.22 22.70
N PHE A 9 7.21 11.24 23.02
CA PHE A 9 6.28 10.16 22.68
C PHE A 9 5.43 10.42 21.43
N GLY A 10 5.59 11.59 20.80
CA GLY A 10 4.79 12.06 19.67
C GLY A 10 3.30 12.23 19.99
N SER A 11 2.57 12.96 19.15
CA SER A 11 1.10 12.98 19.19
C SER A 11 0.51 11.67 18.64
N TYR A 12 -0.77 11.41 18.94
CA TYR A 12 -1.51 10.32 18.31
C TYR A 12 -1.44 10.42 16.77
N SER A 13 -1.65 11.62 16.23
CA SER A 13 -1.57 11.90 14.79
C SER A 13 -0.18 11.60 14.22
N GLU A 14 0.90 11.99 14.91
CA GLU A 14 2.28 11.69 14.47
C GLU A 14 2.56 10.18 14.44
N ARG A 15 2.00 9.41 15.39
CA ARG A 15 2.14 7.95 15.38
C ARG A 15 1.38 7.30 14.23
N GLU A 16 0.21 7.82 13.91
CA GLU A 16 -0.60 7.31 12.80
C GLU A 16 0.05 7.61 11.45
N LEU A 17 0.56 8.84 11.28
CA LEU A 17 1.35 9.21 10.10
C LEU A 17 2.55 8.28 9.91
N LYS A 18 3.27 7.97 10.99
CA LYS A 18 4.43 7.06 10.91
C LYS A 18 4.04 5.64 10.48
N ARG A 19 2.86 5.15 10.88
CA ARG A 19 2.35 3.84 10.42
C ARG A 19 2.02 3.86 8.93
N ILE A 20 1.37 4.94 8.48
CA ILE A 20 1.01 5.12 7.08
C ILE A 20 2.27 5.28 6.22
N GLU A 21 3.26 6.07 6.65
CA GLU A 21 4.55 6.23 5.96
C GLU A 21 5.21 4.89 5.66
N SER A 22 5.31 4.00 6.66
CA SER A 22 5.89 2.67 6.44
C SER A 22 5.13 1.82 5.41
N MET A 23 3.82 2.00 5.32
CA MET A 23 2.98 1.33 4.33
C MET A 23 3.16 1.94 2.94
N VAL A 24 3.26 3.27 2.85
CA VAL A 24 3.58 3.98 1.60
C VAL A 24 4.93 3.54 1.07
N ASP A 25 5.97 3.47 1.91
CA ASP A 25 7.30 2.99 1.52
C ASP A 25 7.24 1.58 0.93
N SER A 26 6.41 0.71 1.51
CA SER A 26 6.21 -0.66 1.03
C SER A 26 5.50 -0.70 -0.32
N ILE A 27 4.54 0.21 -0.55
CA ILE A 27 3.84 0.35 -1.85
C ILE A 27 4.80 0.89 -2.91
N GLU A 28 5.59 1.92 -2.59
CA GLU A 28 6.55 2.52 -3.52
C GLU A 28 7.68 1.56 -3.90
N ALA A 29 8.06 0.65 -2.99
CA ALA A 29 9.03 -0.39 -3.29
C ALA A 29 8.59 -1.32 -4.44
N LEU A 30 7.28 -1.47 -4.67
CA LEU A 30 6.70 -2.29 -5.75
C LEU A 30 6.52 -1.52 -7.06
N ASP A 31 6.84 -0.22 -7.12
CA ASP A 31 6.56 0.64 -8.27
C ASP A 31 7.19 0.10 -9.57
N ARG A 32 8.47 -0.24 -9.51
CA ARG A 32 9.19 -0.79 -10.68
C ARG A 32 8.61 -2.12 -11.14
N ASP A 33 8.16 -2.96 -10.21
CA ASP A 33 7.59 -4.26 -10.55
C ASP A 33 6.25 -4.09 -11.27
N MET A 34 5.41 -3.16 -10.82
CA MET A 34 4.13 -2.85 -11.48
C MET A 34 4.33 -2.19 -12.85
N GLN A 35 5.29 -1.28 -12.99
CA GLN A 35 5.64 -0.63 -14.26
C GLN A 35 6.10 -1.64 -15.32
N ASN A 36 6.78 -2.71 -14.92
CA ASN A 36 7.26 -3.74 -15.83
C ASN A 36 6.15 -4.66 -16.38
N LEU A 37 4.95 -4.65 -15.78
CA LEU A 37 3.82 -5.44 -16.24
C LEU A 37 3.19 -4.82 -17.50
N SER A 38 2.79 -5.64 -18.45
CA SER A 38 1.85 -5.23 -19.50
C SER A 38 0.47 -4.91 -18.92
N ASP A 39 -0.38 -4.21 -19.70
CA ASP A 39 -1.75 -3.89 -19.26
C ASP A 39 -2.56 -5.15 -18.93
N GLN A 40 -2.34 -6.24 -19.67
CA GLN A 40 -3.02 -7.51 -19.44
C GLN A 40 -2.53 -8.20 -18.16
N GLU A 41 -1.22 -8.14 -17.87
CA GLU A 41 -0.66 -8.68 -16.64
C GLU A 41 -1.11 -7.86 -15.42
N LEU A 42 -1.12 -6.52 -15.53
CA LEU A 42 -1.61 -5.63 -14.48
C LEU A 42 -3.10 -5.86 -14.21
N GLN A 43 -3.92 -6.05 -15.25
CA GLN A 43 -5.32 -6.43 -15.09
C GLN A 43 -5.48 -7.79 -14.40
N SER A 44 -4.63 -8.76 -14.75
CA SER A 44 -4.67 -10.13 -14.21
C SER A 44 -4.41 -10.19 -12.69
N LYS A 45 -3.70 -9.20 -12.12
CA LYS A 45 -3.55 -9.04 -10.67
C LYS A 45 -4.89 -8.99 -9.92
N THR A 46 -5.94 -8.47 -10.54
CA THR A 46 -7.28 -8.46 -9.92
C THR A 46 -7.81 -9.87 -9.68
N MET A 47 -7.58 -10.80 -10.60
CA MET A 47 -8.00 -12.19 -10.45
C MET A 47 -7.14 -12.90 -9.40
N GLU A 48 -5.83 -12.66 -9.41
CA GLU A 48 -4.90 -13.16 -8.39
C GLU A 48 -5.35 -12.77 -6.97
N PHE A 49 -5.67 -11.49 -6.74
CA PHE A 49 -6.13 -11.04 -5.42
C PHE A 49 -7.47 -11.65 -5.01
N LYS A 50 -8.42 -11.80 -5.94
CA LYS A 50 -9.70 -12.46 -5.65
C LYS A 50 -9.49 -13.91 -5.23
N ASP A 51 -8.60 -14.63 -5.91
CA ASP A 51 -8.29 -16.02 -5.59
C ASP A 51 -7.61 -16.13 -4.22
N ARG A 52 -6.66 -15.23 -3.91
CA ARG A 52 -6.00 -15.15 -2.59
C ARG A 52 -7.00 -14.90 -1.45
N LEU A 53 -7.92 -13.95 -1.63
CA LEU A 53 -8.98 -13.67 -0.65
C LEU A 53 -9.92 -14.87 -0.46
N ASN A 54 -10.30 -15.55 -1.55
CA ASN A 54 -11.10 -16.77 -1.48
C ASN A 54 -10.37 -17.91 -0.75
N ASN A 55 -9.04 -17.93 -0.82
CA ASN A 55 -8.19 -18.89 -0.12
C ASN A 55 -7.88 -18.51 1.33
N GLY A 56 -8.47 -17.43 1.85
CA GLY A 56 -8.43 -17.07 3.26
C GLY A 56 -7.45 -15.97 3.64
N GLU A 57 -6.77 -15.34 2.67
CA GLU A 57 -6.08 -14.08 2.94
C GLU A 57 -7.09 -12.96 3.26
N SER A 58 -6.69 -12.04 4.13
CA SER A 58 -7.46 -10.86 4.47
C SER A 58 -7.19 -9.71 3.51
N ILE A 59 -8.01 -8.66 3.57
CA ILE A 59 -7.77 -7.43 2.80
C ILE A 59 -6.44 -6.78 3.23
N ASP A 60 -6.07 -6.88 4.51
CA ASP A 60 -4.82 -6.32 5.02
C ASP A 60 -3.60 -7.05 4.43
N ASP A 61 -3.71 -8.36 4.17
CA ASP A 61 -2.63 -9.17 3.59
C ASP A 61 -2.31 -8.76 2.14
N ILE A 62 -3.32 -8.32 1.37
CA ILE A 62 -3.14 -7.90 -0.03
C ILE A 62 -2.98 -6.38 -0.20
N LEU A 63 -3.10 -5.61 0.89
CA LEU A 63 -3.30 -4.16 0.82
C LEU A 63 -2.18 -3.44 0.08
N VAL A 64 -0.92 -3.76 0.39
CA VAL A 64 0.25 -3.13 -0.22
C VAL A 64 0.32 -3.40 -1.72
N GLU A 65 0.16 -4.67 -2.13
CA GLU A 65 0.21 -5.06 -3.54
C GLU A 65 -0.97 -4.48 -4.33
N ALA A 66 -2.16 -4.51 -3.76
CA ALA A 66 -3.36 -3.97 -4.40
C ALA A 66 -3.24 -2.45 -4.62
N TYR A 67 -2.70 -1.70 -3.65
CA TYR A 67 -2.46 -0.26 -3.80
C TYR A 67 -1.38 0.03 -4.84
N ALA A 68 -0.32 -0.78 -4.92
CA ALA A 68 0.70 -0.64 -5.96
C ALA A 68 0.10 -0.82 -7.36
N VAL A 69 -0.76 -1.83 -7.55
CA VAL A 69 -1.49 -2.07 -8.81
C VAL A 69 -2.39 -0.89 -9.17
N VAL A 70 -3.15 -0.36 -8.21
CA VAL A 70 -4.05 0.79 -8.45
C VAL A 70 -3.26 2.05 -8.79
N ARG A 71 -2.11 2.29 -8.13
CA ARG A 71 -1.24 3.44 -8.42
C ARG A 71 -0.73 3.40 -9.86
N GLU A 72 -0.25 2.25 -10.32
CA GLU A 72 0.20 2.08 -11.70
C GLU A 72 -0.97 2.20 -12.69
N ALA A 73 -2.11 1.57 -12.41
CA ALA A 73 -3.29 1.69 -13.25
C ALA A 73 -3.76 3.14 -13.38
N SER A 74 -3.72 3.91 -12.29
CA SER A 74 -4.01 5.34 -12.31
C SER A 74 -3.03 6.11 -13.20
N SER A 75 -1.73 5.79 -13.13
CA SER A 75 -0.71 6.45 -13.95
C SER A 75 -0.84 6.15 -15.45
N ARG A 76 -1.41 5.00 -15.83
CA ARG A 76 -1.63 4.63 -17.23
C ARG A 76 -2.89 5.24 -17.82
N VAL A 77 -3.90 5.47 -16.99
CA VAL A 77 -5.25 5.82 -17.44
C VAL A 77 -5.57 7.32 -17.33
N LEU A 78 -5.01 8.02 -16.34
CA LEU A 78 -5.27 9.43 -16.05
C LEU A 78 -4.11 10.34 -16.44
#